data_AF-A0AAV4IVW7-F1
#
_entry.id   AF-A0AAV4IVW7-F1
#
_cell.length_a   1.000
_cell.length_b   1.000
_cell.length_c   1.000
_cell.angle_alpha   90.00
_cell.angle_beta   90.00
_cell.angle_gamma   90.00
#
_symmetry.space_group_name_H-M   'P 1'
#
loop_
_entity.id
_entity.type
_entity.pdbx_description
1 polymer ?
#
loop_
_entity_poly.entity_id
_entity_poly.type
_entity_poly.pdbx_seq_one_letter_code
_entity_poly.pdbx_strand_id
1 'polypeptide(L)' 'MNPLYDSYCSSVSTASMEELCKTSLTWLDQYCSLVTLRPKVLNSLTKLCTSTSILTEPLRVKEQALQAVEKHPEKPK' A
#
# COMPACT_ATOMS: atom_id res chain seq x y z
N MET A 1 -8.13 5.08 -7.56
CA MET A 1 -6.86 5.50 -8.16
C MET A 1 -5.85 5.60 -7.04
N ASN A 2 -4.71 4.94 -7.19
CA ASN A 2 -3.68 4.88 -6.15
C ASN A 2 -2.63 5.94 -6.47
N PRO A 3 -2.67 7.13 -5.85
CA PRO A 3 -1.85 8.27 -6.27
C PRO A 3 -0.33 8.00 -6.21
N LEU A 4 0.11 7.08 -5.34
CA LEU A 4 1.50 6.63 -5.31
C LEU A 4 1.86 5.77 -6.52
N TYR A 5 0.96 4.89 -6.95
CA TYR A 5 1.17 4.05 -8.13
C TYR A 5 1.26 4.90 -9.40
N ASP A 6 0.32 5.83 -9.58
CA ASP A 6 0.32 6.73 -10.73
C ASP A 6 1.60 7.58 -10.78
N SER A 7 2.05 8.10 -9.63
CA SER A 7 3.31 8.85 -9.52
C SER A 7 4.54 7.99 -9.84
N TYR A 8 4.59 6.74 -9.36
CA TYR A 8 5.68 5.81 -9.66
C TYR A 8 5.79 5.55 -11.17
N CYS A 9 4.67 5.19 -11.81
CA CYS A 9 4.61 4.92 -13.24
C CYS A 9 5.04 6.12 -14.09
N SER A 10 4.80 7.34 -13.62
CA SER A 10 5.22 8.56 -14.32
C SER A 10 6.67 8.98 -14.04
N SER A 11 7.29 8.54 -12.94
CA SER A 11 8.57 9.08 -12.47
C SER A 11 9.75 8.13 -12.68
N VAL A 12 9.50 6.82 -12.78
CA VAL A 12 10.55 5.81 -12.88
C VAL A 12 10.91 5.54 -14.35
N SER A 13 12.21 5.55 -14.64
CA SER A 13 12.75 5.27 -15.96
C SER A 13 12.95 3.78 -16.16
N THR A 14 12.57 3.26 -17.33
CA THR A 14 12.83 1.85 -17.72
C THR A 14 13.89 1.74 -18.82
N ALA A 15 14.68 2.79 -19.06
CA ALA A 15 15.64 2.86 -20.15
C ALA A 15 16.85 1.91 -19.98
N SER A 16 17.22 1.61 -18.73
CA SER A 16 18.25 0.63 -18.38
C SER A 16 18.03 0.14 -16.95
N MET A 17 18.68 -0.96 -16.55
CA MET A 17 18.61 -1.46 -15.18
C MET A 17 19.17 -0.45 -14.16
N GLU A 18 20.23 0.28 -14.54
CA GLU A 18 20.86 1.27 -13.66
C GLU A 18 19.95 2.49 -13.44
N GLU A 19 19.37 3.03 -14.51
CA GLU A 19 18.43 4.16 -14.41
C GLU A 19 17.13 3.74 -13.72
N LEU A 20 16.66 2.51 -13.93
CA LEU A 20 15.52 1.95 -13.19
C LEU A 20 15.78 1.94 -11.68
N CYS A 21 16.90 1.37 -11.25
CA CYS A 21 17.27 1.34 -9.83
C CYS A 21 17.38 2.75 -9.25
N LYS A 22 18.12 3.63 -9.92
CA LYS A 22 18.38 5.00 -9.45
C LYS A 22 17.09 5.82 -9.35
N THR A 23 16.26 5.81 -10.38
CA THR A 23 15.00 6.59 -10.38
C THR A 23 13.97 6.02 -9.43
N SER A 24 13.92 4.69 -9.25
CA SER A 24 13.07 4.05 -8.24
C SER A 24 13.45 4.45 -6.81
N LEU A 25 14.74 4.43 -6.49
CA LEU A 25 15.24 4.84 -5.16
C LEU A 25 15.00 6.34 -4.92
N THR A 26 15.18 7.18 -5.94
CA THR A 26 14.91 8.62 -5.85
C THR A 26 13.43 8.89 -5.59
N TRP A 27 12.53 8.19 -6.29
CA TRP A 27 11.09 8.29 -6.06
C TRP A 27 10.71 7.82 -4.65
N LEU A 28 11.31 6.72 -4.18
CA LEU A 28 11.09 6.22 -2.82
C LEU A 28 11.45 7.26 -1.76
N ASP A 29 12.60 7.91 -1.88
CA ASP A 29 13.05 8.94 -0.93
C ASP A 29 12.07 10.13 -0.85
N GLN A 30 11.54 10.55 -2.00
CA GLN A 30 10.61 11.68 -2.09
C GLN A 30 9.21 11.38 -1.55
N TYR A 31 8.65 10.22 -1.86
CA TYR A 31 7.22 9.94 -1.64
C TYR A 31 6.94 8.89 -0.55
N CYS A 32 7.93 8.08 -0.20
CA CYS A 32 7.83 6.99 0.76
C CYS A 32 8.66 7.21 2.02
N SER A 33 9.03 8.46 2.31
CA SER A 33 9.68 8.80 3.58
C SER A 33 8.80 8.43 4.78
N LEU A 34 9.42 8.11 5.92
CA LEU A 34 8.70 7.75 7.14
C LEU A 34 7.74 8.86 7.61
N VAL A 35 8.09 10.13 7.42
CA VAL A 35 7.25 11.27 7.77
C VAL A 35 5.98 11.29 6.90
N THR A 36 6.13 11.04 5.59
CA THR A 36 5.03 11.01 4.63
C THR A 36 4.14 9.78 4.79
N LEU A 37 4.71 8.62 5.10
CA LEU A 37 3.98 7.36 5.23
C LEU A 37 3.27 7.21 6.59
N ARG A 38 3.83 7.78 7.67
CA ARG A 38 3.31 7.60 9.04
C ARG A 38 1.78 7.84 9.14
N PRO A 39 1.19 8.93 8.63
CA PRO A 39 -0.25 9.14 8.72
C PRO A 39 -1.06 8.05 7.99
N LYS A 40 -0.59 7.61 6.82
CA LYS A 40 -1.25 6.57 6.02
C LYS A 40 -1.16 5.20 6.70
N VAL A 41 0.03 4.84 7.19
CA VAL A 41 0.26 3.57 7.89
C VAL A 41 -0.54 3.51 9.17
N LEU A 42 -0.50 4.57 10.00
CA LEU A 42 -1.27 4.61 11.24
C LEU A 42 -2.77 4.56 10.98
N ASN A 43 -3.29 5.30 9.99
CA ASN A 43 -4.70 5.23 9.64
C ASN A 43 -5.11 3.83 9.17
N SER A 44 -4.29 3.17 8.34
CA SER A 44 -4.53 1.78 7.93
C SER A 44 -4.53 0.83 9.12
N LEU A 45 -3.58 0.97 10.05
CA LEU A 45 -3.55 0.17 11.28
C LEU A 45 -4.76 0.43 12.17
N THR A 46 -5.16 1.70 12.35
CA THR A 46 -6.38 2.06 13.09
C THR A 46 -7.60 1.41 12.46
N LYS A 47 -7.77 1.51 11.14
CA LYS A 47 -8.86 0.86 10.42
C LYS A 47 -8.84 -0.65 10.64
N LEU A 48 -7.68 -1.28 10.52
CA LEU A 48 -7.53 -2.72 10.74
C LEU A 48 -7.96 -3.10 12.16
N CYS A 49 -7.55 -2.34 13.17
CA CYS A 49 -7.96 -2.54 14.56
C CYS A 49 -9.47 -2.41 14.78
N THR A 50 -10.14 -1.53 14.02
CA THR A 50 -11.59 -1.31 14.15
C THR A 50 -12.47 -2.22 13.28
N SER A 51 -11.92 -2.72 12.18
CA SER A 51 -12.68 -3.51 11.19
C SER A 51 -12.44 -5.01 11.31
N THR A 52 -11.46 -5.42 12.11
CA THR A 52 -11.12 -6.83 12.34
C THR A 52 -11.07 -7.13 13.82
N SER A 53 -10.99 -8.42 14.15
CA SER A 53 -10.81 -8.88 15.53
C SER A 53 -9.33 -8.88 15.92
N ILE A 54 -8.43 -8.17 15.22
CA ILE A 54 -6.98 -8.26 15.45
C ILE A 54 -6.56 -8.01 16.91
N LEU A 55 -7.28 -7.14 17.63
CA LEU A 55 -6.98 -6.82 19.02
C LEU A 55 -7.43 -7.90 20.02
N THR A 56 -8.39 -8.74 19.66
CA THR A 56 -8.99 -9.76 20.55
C THR A 56 -8.69 -11.19 20.10
N GLU A 57 -8.69 -11.44 18.80
CA GLU A 57 -8.48 -12.73 18.13
C GLU A 57 -7.55 -12.59 16.91
N PRO A 58 -6.24 -12.35 17.11
CA PRO A 58 -5.29 -12.06 16.02
C PRO A 58 -5.14 -13.20 15.00
N LEU A 59 -5.41 -14.45 15.39
CA LEU A 59 -5.36 -15.61 14.49
C LEU A 59 -6.41 -15.55 13.37
N ARG A 60 -7.53 -14.84 13.59
CA ARG A 60 -8.64 -14.73 12.62
C ARG A 60 -8.40 -13.67 11.55
N VAL A 61 -7.38 -12.83 11.71
CA VAL A 61 -7.10 -11.72 10.77
C VAL A 61 -6.87 -12.23 9.36
N LYS A 62 -6.21 -13.39 9.19
CA LYS A 62 -6.01 -14.02 7.88
C LYS A 62 -7.35 -14.38 7.22
N GLU A 63 -8.25 -15.02 7.95
CA GLU A 63 -9.58 -15.39 7.46
C GLU A 63 -10.41 -14.14 7.14
N GLN A 64 -10.41 -13.15 8.02
CA GLN A 64 -11.10 -11.86 7.81
C GLN A 64 -10.57 -11.11 6.59
N ALA A 65 -9.27 -11.19 6.31
CA ALA A 65 -8.66 -10.62 5.11
C ALA A 65 -9.14 -11.32 3.83
N LEU A 66 -9.20 -12.65 3.83
CA LEU A 66 -9.72 -13.43 2.69
C LEU A 66 -11.19 -13.10 2.42
N GLN A 67 -12.03 -13.07 3.46
CA GLN A 67 -13.43 -12.69 3.35
C GLN A 67 -13.62 -11.25 2.84
N ALA A 68 -12.74 -10.32 3.21
CA ALA A 68 -12.81 -8.93 2.73
C ALA A 68 -12.56 -8.84 1.22
N VAL A 69 -11.66 -9.67 0.68
CA VAL A 69 -11.43 -9.78 -0.77
C VAL A 69 -12.65 -10.36 -1.47
N GLU A 70 -13.26 -11.42 -0.92
CA GLU A 70 -14.46 -12.04 -1.50
C GLU A 70 -15.70 -11.12 -1.47
N LYS A 71 -15.86 -10.32 -0.41
CA LYS A 71 -16.96 -9.36 -0.25
C LYS A 71 -16.84 -8.14 -1.16
N HIS A 72 -15.66 -7.88 -1.70
CA HIS A 72 -15.40 -6.83 -2.68
C HIS A 72 -15.04 -7.46 -4.03
N PRO A 73 -16.01 -8.02 -4.79
CA PRO A 73 -15.77 -8.34 -6.17
C PRO A 73 -15.40 -7.02 -6.86
N GLU A 74 -14.17 -6.94 -7.38
CA GLU A 74 -13.75 -5.88 -8.29
C GLU A 74 -14.88 -5.66 -9.30
N LYS A 75 -15.55 -4.51 -9.27
CA LYS A 75 -16.37 -4.10 -10.41
C LYS A 75 -15.38 -3.83 -11.54
N PRO A 76 -15.40 -4.61 -12.63
CA PRO A 76 -14.55 -4.32 -13.77
C PRO A 76 -14.94 -2.93 -14.28
N LYS A 77 -13.93 -2.10 -14.52
CA LYS A 77 -14.07 -0.83 -15.21
C LYS A 77 -13.42 -0.96 -16.58
#